data_AF-A0A2N1C3H8-F1
#
_entry.id   AF-A0A2N1C3H8-F1
#
_cell.length_a   1.000
_cell.length_b   1.000
_cell.length_c   1.000
_cell.angle_alpha   90.00
_cell.angle_beta   90.00
_cell.angle_gamma   90.00
#
_symmetry.space_group_name_H-M   'P 1'
#
loop_
_entity.id
_entity.type
_entity.pdbx_description
1 polymer ?
#
loop_
_entity_poly.entity_id
_entity_poly.type
_entity_poly.pdbx_seq_one_letter_code
_entity_poly.pdbx_strand_id
1 'polypeptide(L)'
;MEVIFNGKNDKINECVKFINELFEGSNSEHVDFWQDITSAPQFDYSKTSSKTISEQIRNCNTNVTIKLYKPWWRFSKANAYVTGKHPNTLFLNKRKLYRSHESIVNTIFHECVHIADYGDDDNKVTFGHGSNASRGKENTAPYWIGKLAGQYFLHQDDDDMEIEKVELDDDLIE
;
A
#
# COMPACT_ATOMS: atom_id res chain seq x y z
N MET A 1 -6.56 10.20 0.92
CA MET A 1 -6.49 9.30 2.10
C MET A 1 -5.23 9.61 2.88
N GLU A 2 -5.26 9.51 4.21
CA GLU A 2 -4.08 9.66 5.07
C GLU A 2 -3.96 8.43 5.99
N VAL A 3 -2.82 7.77 6.00
CA VAL A 3 -2.52 6.63 6.87
C VAL A 3 -1.76 7.11 8.11
N ILE A 4 -2.23 6.71 9.29
CA ILE A 4 -1.73 7.20 10.58
C ILE A 4 -1.30 6.01 11.44
N PHE A 5 -0.06 6.03 11.92
CA PHE A 5 0.43 5.10 12.93
C PHE A 5 1.06 5.85 14.11
N ASN A 6 0.46 5.72 15.29
CA ASN A 6 0.92 6.40 16.52
C ASN A 6 1.89 5.54 17.36
N GLY A 7 2.49 4.52 16.77
CA GLY A 7 3.42 3.62 17.46
C GLY A 7 4.89 4.01 17.30
N LYS A 8 5.77 3.25 17.96
CA LYS A 8 7.23 3.47 17.95
C LYS A 8 7.99 2.45 17.10
N ASN A 9 7.35 1.88 16.07
CA ASN A 9 8.01 0.88 15.22
C ASN A 9 8.47 1.56 13.93
N ASP A 10 9.78 1.77 13.80
CA ASP A 10 10.37 2.57 12.74
C ASP A 10 10.05 2.01 11.35
N LYS A 11 10.18 0.69 11.18
CA LYS A 11 9.75 -0.01 9.96
C LYS A 11 8.30 0.28 9.54
N ILE A 12 7.36 0.36 10.48
CA ILE A 12 5.97 0.72 10.14
C ILE A 12 5.87 2.21 9.82
N ASN A 13 6.56 3.07 10.56
CA ASN A 13 6.57 4.52 10.30
C ASN A 13 7.11 4.82 8.89
N GLU A 14 8.19 4.17 8.46
CA GLU A 14 8.73 4.26 7.10
C GLU A 14 7.71 3.81 6.04
N CYS A 15 7.09 2.64 6.25
CA CYS A 15 6.04 2.17 5.33
C CYS A 15 4.85 3.13 5.26
N VAL A 16 4.45 3.74 6.38
CA VAL A 16 3.34 4.70 6.44
C VAL A 16 3.69 6.00 5.74
N LYS A 17 4.92 6.51 5.95
CA LYS A 17 5.43 7.71 5.27
C LYS A 17 5.35 7.52 3.76
N PHE A 18 5.93 6.43 3.25
CA PHE A 18 5.90 6.10 1.82
C PHE A 18 4.47 6.02 1.26
N ILE A 19 3.56 5.35 1.98
CA ILE A 19 2.18 5.21 1.51
C ILE A 19 1.47 6.57 1.44
N ASN A 20 1.73 7.47 2.39
CA ASN A 20 1.18 8.83 2.35
C ASN A 20 1.78 9.63 1.18
N GLU A 21 3.07 9.47 0.88
CA GLU A 21 3.71 10.08 -0.30
C GLU A 21 3.07 9.61 -1.62
N LEU A 22 2.67 8.33 -1.70
CA LEU A 22 1.87 7.82 -2.84
C LEU A 22 0.49 8.50 -2.90
N PHE A 23 -0.20 8.68 -1.77
CA PHE A 23 -1.53 9.29 -1.75
C PHE A 23 -1.55 10.80 -2.04
N GLU A 24 -0.50 11.52 -1.67
CA GLU A 24 -0.38 12.96 -1.93
C GLU A 24 -0.33 13.25 -3.43
N GLY A 25 0.37 12.41 -4.22
CA GLY A 25 0.21 12.28 -5.67
C GLY A 25 0.40 13.53 -6.55
N SER A 26 0.71 14.70 -5.97
CA SER A 26 0.88 15.97 -6.70
C SER A 26 2.29 16.53 -6.61
N ASN A 27 3.12 16.03 -5.69
CA ASN A 27 4.47 16.55 -5.41
C ASN A 27 5.55 15.44 -5.27
N SER A 28 5.20 14.16 -5.43
CA SER A 28 6.11 13.04 -5.24
C SER A 28 6.60 12.48 -6.58
N GLU A 29 7.80 11.89 -6.57
CA GLU A 29 8.47 11.20 -7.68
C GLU A 29 7.69 9.98 -8.22
N HIS A 30 6.48 9.74 -7.72
CA HIS A 30 5.67 8.56 -8.00
C HIS A 30 4.40 8.88 -8.81
N VAL A 31 4.45 9.89 -9.70
CA VAL A 31 3.36 10.21 -10.64
C VAL A 31 2.91 8.97 -11.41
N ASP A 32 3.86 8.09 -11.73
CA ASP A 32 3.61 6.88 -12.51
C ASP A 32 2.77 5.83 -11.74
N PHE A 33 2.76 5.84 -10.40
CA PHE A 33 2.01 4.85 -9.62
C PHE A 33 0.51 4.86 -9.93
N TRP A 34 -0.11 6.05 -9.93
CA TRP A 34 -1.55 6.17 -10.24
C TRP A 34 -1.84 5.96 -11.72
N GLN A 35 -0.89 6.29 -12.59
CA GLN A 35 -1.00 6.05 -14.02
C GLN A 35 -0.97 4.55 -14.33
N ASP A 36 -0.13 3.78 -13.64
CA ASP A 36 -0.05 2.32 -13.75
C ASP A 36 -1.35 1.65 -13.31
N ILE A 37 -1.95 2.11 -12.20
CA ILE A 37 -3.28 1.62 -11.78
C ILE A 37 -4.32 1.96 -12.85
N THR A 38 -4.33 3.20 -13.36
CA THR A 38 -5.31 3.64 -14.37
C THR A 38 -5.19 2.88 -15.69
N SER A 39 -3.97 2.45 -16.03
CA SER A 39 -3.65 1.72 -17.26
C SER A 39 -3.79 0.20 -17.12
N ALA A 40 -4.03 -0.30 -15.90
CA ALA A 40 -4.18 -1.72 -15.65
C ALA A 40 -5.41 -2.28 -16.41
N PRO A 41 -5.36 -3.56 -16.84
CA PRO A 41 -6.55 -4.27 -17.30
C PRO A 41 -7.67 -4.26 -16.24
N GLN A 42 -8.88 -4.63 -16.65
CA GLN A 42 -9.98 -4.80 -15.71
C GLN A 42 -9.62 -5.82 -14.62
N PHE A 43 -9.84 -5.44 -13.36
CA PHE A 43 -9.55 -6.32 -12.22
C PHE A 43 -10.59 -7.43 -12.07
N ASP A 44 -10.12 -8.59 -11.63
CA ASP A 44 -10.98 -9.74 -11.36
C ASP A 44 -12.05 -9.40 -10.31
N TYR A 45 -13.24 -9.98 -10.48
CA TYR A 45 -14.42 -9.81 -9.62
C TYR A 45 -14.99 -8.38 -9.54
N SER A 46 -14.44 -7.44 -10.31
CA SER A 46 -14.98 -6.09 -10.44
C SER A 46 -15.58 -5.86 -11.82
N LYS A 47 -16.73 -5.17 -11.89
CA LYS A 47 -17.26 -4.62 -13.15
C LYS A 47 -16.78 -3.18 -13.40
N THR A 48 -16.09 -2.61 -12.43
CA THR A 48 -15.61 -1.24 -12.45
C THR A 48 -14.25 -1.20 -13.12
N SER A 49 -14.03 -0.20 -13.98
CA SER A 49 -12.74 -0.03 -14.64
C SER A 49 -11.64 0.29 -13.63
N SER A 50 -10.41 -0.11 -13.96
CA SER A 50 -9.21 0.22 -13.19
C SER A 50 -9.05 1.73 -12.97
N LYS A 51 -9.33 2.55 -13.99
CA LYS A 51 -9.43 4.01 -13.89
C LYS A 51 -10.40 4.48 -12.81
N THR A 52 -11.63 3.98 -12.80
CA THR A 52 -12.64 4.41 -11.81
C THR A 52 -12.24 3.99 -10.39
N ILE A 53 -11.65 2.80 -10.25
CA ILE A 53 -11.12 2.31 -8.96
C ILE A 53 -9.98 3.21 -8.48
N SER A 54 -9.04 3.55 -9.38
CA SER A 54 -7.93 4.47 -9.11
C SER A 54 -8.45 5.82 -8.59
N GLU A 55 -9.43 6.41 -9.30
CA GLU A 55 -10.06 7.67 -8.92
C GLU A 55 -10.79 7.58 -7.57
N GLN A 56 -11.53 6.50 -7.32
CA GLN A 56 -12.23 6.27 -6.04
C GLN A 56 -11.24 6.19 -4.87
N ILE A 57 -10.15 5.42 -5.02
CA ILE A 57 -9.13 5.29 -3.99
C ILE A 57 -8.46 6.65 -3.73
N ARG A 58 -8.06 7.37 -4.79
CA ARG A 58 -7.37 8.65 -4.68
C ARG A 58 -8.24 9.73 -4.03
N ASN A 59 -9.53 9.76 -4.39
CA ASN A 59 -10.49 10.71 -3.83
C ASN A 59 -11.03 10.31 -2.45
N CYS A 60 -10.65 9.14 -1.93
CA CYS A 60 -11.07 8.69 -0.62
C CYS A 60 -10.49 9.61 0.47
N ASN A 61 -11.36 10.41 1.11
CA ASN A 61 -10.99 11.35 2.16
C ASN A 61 -11.14 10.73 3.57
N THR A 62 -10.51 9.57 3.77
CA THR A 62 -10.54 8.84 5.04
C THR A 62 -9.17 8.85 5.70
N ASN A 63 -9.15 9.07 7.01
CA ASN A 63 -7.95 8.88 7.83
C ASN A 63 -7.91 7.45 8.35
N VAL A 64 -6.97 6.66 7.85
CA VAL A 64 -6.81 5.24 8.18
C VAL A 64 -5.86 5.09 9.35
N THR A 65 -6.38 4.67 10.51
CA THR A 65 -5.53 4.40 11.68
C THR A 65 -5.03 2.97 11.68
N ILE A 66 -3.71 2.78 11.74
CA ILE A 66 -3.11 1.45 11.95
C ILE A 66 -3.10 1.11 13.44
N LYS A 67 -3.69 -0.03 13.79
CA LYS A 67 -3.59 -0.65 15.12
C LYS A 67 -2.87 -1.98 15.04
N LEU A 68 -1.87 -2.16 15.89
CA LEU A 68 -1.23 -3.46 16.05
C LEU A 68 -2.13 -4.38 16.88
N TYR A 69 -2.41 -5.57 16.35
CA TYR A 69 -3.07 -6.63 17.10
C TYR A 69 -2.17 -7.85 17.24
N LYS A 70 -2.42 -8.65 18.27
CA LYS A 70 -1.74 -9.93 18.49
C LYS A 70 -2.81 -11.03 18.39
N PRO A 71 -2.80 -11.87 17.35
CA PRO A 71 -3.81 -12.92 17.22
C PRO A 71 -3.71 -13.88 18.40
N TRP A 72 -4.83 -14.45 18.84
CA TRP A 72 -4.81 -15.47 19.88
C TRP A 72 -4.05 -16.71 19.38
N TRP A 73 -4.41 -17.21 18.18
CA TRP A 73 -3.71 -18.30 17.52
C TRP A 73 -2.36 -17.87 16.94
N ARG A 74 -1.29 -18.57 17.32
CA ARG A 74 0.10 -18.25 16.90
C ARG A 74 0.35 -18.44 15.42
N PHE A 75 -0.36 -19.36 14.78
CA PHE A 75 -0.20 -19.67 13.35
C PHE A 75 -1.26 -19.00 12.48
N SER A 76 -1.81 -17.86 12.93
CA SER A 76 -2.73 -17.08 12.10
C SER A 76 -2.07 -16.74 10.76
N LYS A 77 -2.77 -17.04 9.66
CA LYS A 77 -2.30 -16.71 8.31
C LYS A 77 -2.49 -15.23 7.98
N ALA A 78 -3.40 -14.53 8.68
CA ALA A 78 -3.70 -13.12 8.43
C ALA A 78 -2.49 -12.20 8.71
N ASN A 79 -2.20 -11.33 7.75
CA ASN A 79 -1.16 -10.30 7.86
C ASN A 79 -1.75 -8.98 8.40
N ALA A 80 -2.92 -8.62 7.90
CA ALA A 80 -3.76 -7.55 8.41
C ALA A 80 -5.24 -7.90 8.18
N TYR A 81 -6.13 -7.02 8.63
CA TYR A 81 -7.52 -7.01 8.23
C TYR A 81 -8.16 -5.65 8.52
N VAL A 82 -9.25 -5.36 7.82
CA VAL A 82 -10.21 -4.30 8.14
C VAL A 82 -11.58 -4.90 8.47
N THR A 83 -12.46 -4.13 9.10
CA THR A 83 -13.81 -4.60 9.46
C THR A 83 -14.80 -3.44 9.49
N GLY A 84 -16.04 -3.67 9.05
CA GLY A 84 -17.10 -2.66 9.09
C GLY A 84 -17.44 -2.13 10.50
N LYS A 85 -17.03 -2.83 11.57
CA LYS A 85 -17.16 -2.30 12.95
C LYS A 85 -16.21 -1.13 13.24
N HIS A 86 -15.09 -1.07 12.51
CA HIS A 86 -14.06 -0.05 12.63
C HIS A 86 -13.60 0.32 11.21
N PRO A 87 -14.45 0.99 10.42
CA PRO A 87 -14.25 1.15 8.97
C PRO A 87 -12.97 1.92 8.63
N ASN A 88 -12.49 2.78 9.54
CA ASN A 88 -11.28 3.59 9.36
C ASN A 88 -10.08 3.03 10.13
N THR A 89 -10.10 1.74 10.48
CA THR A 89 -9.02 1.10 11.24
C THR A 89 -8.50 -0.14 10.53
N LEU A 90 -7.20 -0.12 10.26
CA LEU A 90 -6.44 -1.26 9.77
C LEU A 90 -5.78 -1.97 10.96
N PHE A 91 -6.09 -3.25 11.13
CA PHE A 91 -5.48 -4.07 12.18
C PHE A 91 -4.30 -4.86 11.60
N LEU A 92 -3.07 -4.45 11.90
CA LEU A 92 -1.84 -5.08 11.42
C LEU A 92 -1.31 -6.11 12.43
N ASN A 93 -0.95 -7.31 11.96
CA ASN A 93 -0.55 -8.41 12.82
C ASN A 93 0.87 -8.19 13.37
N LYS A 94 0.96 -7.88 14.67
CA LYS A 94 2.23 -7.63 15.37
C LYS A 94 3.20 -8.82 15.29
N ARG A 95 2.72 -10.05 15.15
CA ARG A 95 3.59 -11.25 15.05
C ARG A 95 4.25 -11.39 13.67
N LYS A 96 3.83 -10.61 12.68
CA LYS A 96 4.29 -10.69 11.29
C LYS A 96 5.04 -9.45 10.82
N LEU A 97 5.57 -8.66 11.75
CA LEU A 97 6.37 -7.48 11.45
C LEU A 97 7.82 -7.82 11.04
N TYR A 98 8.21 -9.10 11.11
CA TYR A 98 9.51 -9.58 10.62
C TYR A 98 9.61 -9.62 9.09
N ARG A 99 8.49 -9.46 8.36
CA ARG A 99 8.44 -9.44 6.89
C ARG A 99 9.18 -8.22 6.34
N SER A 100 9.54 -8.23 5.05
CA SER A 100 10.17 -7.09 4.36
C SER A 100 9.31 -5.81 4.43
N HIS A 101 9.92 -4.63 4.24
CA HIS A 101 9.19 -3.36 4.11
C HIS A 101 8.18 -3.43 2.97
N GLU A 102 8.62 -3.84 1.78
CA GLU A 102 7.79 -4.15 0.61
C GLU A 102 6.55 -5.00 0.95
N SER A 103 6.71 -6.10 1.69
CA SER A 103 5.58 -6.95 2.08
C SER A 103 4.61 -6.26 3.05
N ILE A 104 5.12 -5.38 3.92
CA ILE A 104 4.30 -4.58 4.84
C ILE A 104 3.58 -3.47 4.07
N VAL A 105 4.26 -2.75 3.18
CA VAL A 105 3.67 -1.74 2.29
C VAL A 105 2.53 -2.34 1.48
N ASN A 106 2.79 -3.47 0.81
CA ASN A 106 1.77 -4.20 0.06
C ASN A 106 0.56 -4.54 0.93
N THR A 107 0.80 -5.04 2.15
CA THR A 107 -0.30 -5.35 3.08
C THR A 107 -1.08 -4.10 3.50
N ILE A 108 -0.41 -2.99 3.81
CA ILE A 108 -1.09 -1.78 4.27
C ILE A 108 -1.92 -1.19 3.13
N PHE A 109 -1.36 -1.08 1.94
CA PHE A 109 -2.05 -0.52 0.78
C PHE A 109 -3.22 -1.42 0.34
N HIS A 110 -3.06 -2.75 0.37
CA HIS A 110 -4.15 -3.71 0.12
C HIS A 110 -5.38 -3.43 1.00
N GLU A 111 -5.18 -3.22 2.29
CA GLU A 111 -6.28 -2.90 3.21
C GLU A 111 -6.81 -1.48 3.00
N CYS A 112 -5.98 -0.52 2.55
CA CYS A 112 -6.44 0.81 2.17
C CYS A 112 -7.40 0.75 0.96
N VAL A 113 -7.13 -0.11 -0.02
CA VAL A 113 -8.06 -0.38 -1.14
C VAL A 113 -9.39 -0.89 -0.60
N HIS A 114 -9.38 -1.81 0.37
CA HIS A 114 -10.63 -2.26 1.02
C HIS A 114 -11.36 -1.12 1.74
N ILE A 115 -10.65 -0.21 2.41
CA ILE A 115 -11.28 0.93 3.09
C ILE A 115 -11.94 1.88 2.08
N ALA A 116 -11.27 2.14 0.95
CA ALA A 116 -11.86 2.93 -0.13
C ALA A 116 -13.11 2.25 -0.72
N ASP A 117 -13.10 0.91 -0.85
CA ASP A 117 -14.25 0.10 -1.29
C ASP A 117 -15.43 0.21 -0.31
N TYR A 118 -15.17 0.25 1.01
CA TYR A 118 -16.22 0.40 2.03
C TYR A 118 -16.77 1.83 2.16
N GLY A 119 -16.01 2.85 1.77
CA GLY A 119 -16.37 4.26 1.98
C GLY A 119 -17.47 4.80 1.05
N ASP A 120 -17.82 4.07 -0.01
CA ASP A 120 -18.85 4.44 -0.99
C ASP A 120 -20.19 3.77 -0.64
N ASP A 121 -20.74 4.11 0.54
CA ASP A 121 -21.92 3.44 1.15
C ASP A 121 -23.22 3.59 0.33
N ASP A 122 -23.25 4.47 -0.66
CA ASP A 122 -24.44 4.72 -1.52
C ASP A 122 -24.32 4.16 -2.95
N ASN A 123 -23.11 3.81 -3.43
CA ASN A 123 -22.91 3.23 -4.76
C ASN A 123 -22.33 1.83 -4.66
N LYS A 124 -23.05 0.85 -5.22
CA LYS A 124 -22.76 -0.60 -5.26
C LYS A 124 -21.50 -0.98 -6.06
N VAL A 125 -20.44 -0.20 -5.98
CA VAL A 125 -19.17 -0.47 -6.65
C VAL A 125 -18.31 -1.26 -5.68
N THR A 126 -18.38 -2.59 -5.78
CA THR A 126 -17.50 -3.48 -5.03
C THR A 126 -16.33 -3.91 -5.92
N PHE A 127 -15.11 -3.56 -5.56
CA PHE A 127 -13.87 -4.04 -6.20
C PHE A 127 -13.00 -4.91 -5.28
N GLY A 128 -13.58 -5.40 -4.18
CA GLY A 128 -13.00 -6.45 -3.36
C GLY A 128 -12.83 -7.81 -4.06
N HIS A 129 -12.38 -8.80 -3.31
CA HIS A 129 -11.90 -10.08 -3.85
C HIS A 129 -12.81 -11.29 -3.51
N GLY A 130 -14.11 -11.03 -3.28
CA GLY A 130 -15.18 -12.01 -3.04
C GLY A 130 -15.10 -12.80 -1.73
N SER A 131 -14.09 -13.66 -1.58
CA SER A 131 -13.88 -14.56 -0.41
C SER A 131 -12.49 -14.38 0.23
N ASN A 132 -12.19 -15.09 1.33
CA ASN A 132 -10.89 -14.99 2.01
C ASN A 132 -9.79 -15.94 1.50
N ALA A 133 -10.05 -16.72 0.44
CA ALA A 133 -9.00 -17.56 -0.18
C ALA A 133 -8.03 -16.68 -0.98
N SER A 134 -6.72 -16.91 -0.91
CA SER A 134 -5.71 -16.06 -1.56
C SER A 134 -5.33 -16.49 -2.99
N ARG A 135 -5.55 -17.75 -3.36
CA ARG A 135 -5.10 -18.32 -4.64
C ARG A 135 -6.01 -17.88 -5.78
N GLY A 136 -5.44 -17.43 -6.90
CA GLY A 136 -6.19 -17.02 -8.09
C GLY A 136 -6.87 -15.66 -7.94
N LYS A 137 -6.27 -14.77 -7.15
CA LYS A 137 -6.76 -13.41 -6.85
C LYS A 137 -5.72 -12.32 -7.08
N GLU A 138 -4.62 -12.71 -7.69
CA GLU A 138 -3.47 -11.85 -7.95
C GLU A 138 -3.85 -10.65 -8.82
N ASN A 139 -4.90 -10.78 -9.64
CA ASN A 139 -5.44 -9.72 -10.49
C ASN A 139 -6.67 -9.00 -9.90
N THR A 140 -7.01 -9.20 -8.62
CA THR A 140 -8.02 -8.36 -7.96
C THR A 140 -7.40 -7.03 -7.55
N ALA A 141 -8.21 -5.96 -7.50
CA ALA A 141 -7.70 -4.62 -7.22
C ALA A 141 -6.86 -4.55 -5.92
N PRO A 142 -7.30 -5.10 -4.77
CA PRO A 142 -6.52 -5.02 -3.53
C PRO A 142 -5.16 -5.71 -3.63
N TYR A 143 -5.09 -6.89 -4.25
CA TYR A 143 -3.84 -7.64 -4.38
C TYR A 143 -2.89 -7.01 -5.41
N TRP A 144 -3.44 -6.60 -6.55
CA TRP A 144 -2.63 -6.04 -7.63
C TRP A 144 -2.04 -4.68 -7.22
N ILE A 145 -2.87 -3.77 -6.70
CA ILE A 145 -2.45 -2.43 -6.29
C ILE A 145 -1.51 -2.50 -5.07
N GLY A 146 -1.78 -3.38 -4.11
CA GLY A 146 -0.87 -3.62 -2.98
C GLY A 146 0.50 -4.10 -3.46
N LYS A 147 0.54 -5.04 -4.40
CA LYS A 147 1.80 -5.50 -4.98
C LYS A 147 2.55 -4.37 -5.69
N LEU A 148 1.85 -3.57 -6.50
CA LEU A 148 2.43 -2.40 -7.18
C LEU A 148 3.07 -1.44 -6.18
N ALA A 149 2.38 -1.10 -5.08
CA ALA A 149 2.91 -0.20 -4.06
C ALA A 149 4.19 -0.76 -3.41
N GLY A 150 4.23 -2.08 -3.16
CA GLY A 150 5.44 -2.74 -2.67
C GLY A 150 6.61 -2.64 -3.67
N GLN A 151 6.34 -2.76 -4.96
CA GLN A 151 7.37 -2.62 -6.00
C GLN A 151 7.93 -1.20 -6.07
N TYR A 152 7.07 -0.18 -6.01
CA TYR A 152 7.53 1.22 -5.97
C TYR A 152 8.41 1.51 -4.75
N PHE A 153 8.08 0.93 -3.59
CA PHE A 153 8.93 1.04 -2.40
C PHE A 153 10.35 0.50 -2.63
N LEU A 154 10.48 -0.65 -3.30
CA LEU A 154 11.80 -1.25 -3.55
C LEU A 154 12.68 -0.42 -4.50
N HIS A 155 12.09 0.23 -5.50
CA HIS A 155 12.87 1.00 -6.48
C HIS A 155 13.30 2.36 -5.93
N GLN A 156 12.61 2.90 -4.92
CA GLN A 156 13.06 4.11 -4.21
C GLN A 156 14.41 3.89 -3.52
N ASP A 157 14.61 2.71 -2.91
CA ASP A 157 15.85 2.36 -2.22
C ASP A 157 17.05 2.18 -3.19
N ASP A 158 16.79 1.88 -4.47
CA ASP A 158 17.84 1.68 -5.48
C ASP A 158 18.34 3.01 -6.07
N ASP A 159 17.47 4.03 -6.22
CA ASP A 159 17.83 5.35 -6.73
C ASP A 159 18.66 6.17 -5.71
N ASP A 160 18.45 5.94 -4.41
CA ASP A 160 19.23 6.58 -3.32
C ASP A 160 20.68 6.06 -3.21
N MET A 161 21.04 4.98 -3.93
CA MET A 161 22.41 4.43 -3.95
C MET A 161 23.29 4.94 -5.09
N GLU A 162 22.77 5.77 -6.01
CA GLU A 162 23.60 6.40 -7.04
C GLU A 162 24.17 7.76 -6.57
N ILE A 163 25.51 7.78 -6.49
CA ILE A 163 26.42 8.95 -6.43
C ILE A 163 26.92 9.34 -5.02
N GLU A 164 27.82 8.52 -4.47
CA GLU A 164 29.03 9.06 -3.85
C GLU A 164 30.08 9.17 -4.97
N LYS A 165 30.05 10.29 -5.72
CA LYS A 165 31.12 10.63 -6.67
C LYS A 165 32.38 10.78 -5.84
N VAL A 166 33.26 9.77 -5.89
CA VAL A 166 34.64 9.89 -5.44
C VAL A 166 35.26 10.99 -6.30
N GLU A 167 35.42 12.19 -5.72
CA GLU A 167 36.31 13.20 -6.27
C GLU A 167 37.72 12.59 -6.26
N LEU A 168 38.20 12.21 -7.43
CA LEU A 168 39.60 11.89 -7.63
C LEU A 168 40.33 13.24 -7.71
N ASP A 169 41.12 13.53 -6.68
CA ASP A 169 42.07 14.64 -6.67
C ASP A 169 43.01 14.52 -7.89
N ASP A 170 42.91 15.46 -8.81
CA ASP A 170 43.77 15.59 -10.00
C ASP A 170 45.18 16.15 -9.67
N ASP A 171 45.56 16.25 -8.39
CA ASP A 171 46.80 16.90 -7.93
C ASP A 171 48.07 16.02 -7.97
N LEU A 172 48.11 15.01 -8.84
CA LEU A 172 49.32 14.19 -9.05
C LEU A 172 49.74 14.09 -10.52
N ILE A 173 49.73 15.21 -11.23
CA ILE A 173 50.61 15.41 -12.39
C ILE A 173 51.19 16.82 -12.34
N GLU A 174 52.35 16.96 -11.68
CA GLU A 174 53.50 17.76 -12.16
C GLU A 174 54.79 17.37 -11.43
#